data_AF-A0A1Y3EAG6-F1
#
_entry.id   AF-A0A1Y3EAG6-F1
#
_cell.length_a   1.000
_cell.length_b   1.000
_cell.length_c   1.000
_cell.angle_alpha   90.00
_cell.angle_beta   90.00
_cell.angle_gamma   90.00
#
_symmetry.space_group_name_H-M   'P 1'
#
loop_
_entity.id
_entity.type
_entity.pdbx_description
1 polymer ?
#
loop_
_entity_poly.entity_id
_entity_poly.type
_entity_poly.pdbx_seq_one_letter_code
_entity_poly.pdbx_strand_id
1 'polypeptide(L)'
;MTQLRSVASIPGRPMMCATAGPMGRDVHSLVMFMKALLDKPMFDSDPYVMPVPFRDEIFRSTEPLTIGYYETDGFFDALPCCRRVVSKTKQLLEQAGHRLVPFQPPDIPLAVSLIVRSCVVDGGQYIIDQLADDLVDPCVRLIHILYCTP
;
A
#
# COMPACT_ATOMS: atom_id res chain seq x y z
N MET A 1 18.20 -0.98 -22.29
CA MET A 1 18.08 -1.42 -20.89
C MET A 1 16.80 -0.83 -20.34
N THR A 2 15.74 -1.63 -20.31
CA THR A 2 14.42 -1.20 -19.84
C THR A 2 14.46 -1.16 -18.33
N GLN A 3 14.35 0.02 -17.73
CA GLN A 3 14.24 0.17 -16.28
C GLN A 3 12.98 -0.57 -15.81
N LEU A 4 13.12 -1.58 -14.93
CA LEU A 4 12.02 -2.18 -14.17
C LEU A 4 11.57 -1.24 -13.04
N ARG A 5 11.57 0.08 -13.31
CA ARG A 5 11.01 1.04 -12.37
C ARG A 5 9.53 0.72 -12.21
N SER A 6 9.10 0.68 -10.96
CA SER A 6 7.76 1.10 -10.65
C SER A 6 7.66 2.58 -11.04
N VAL A 7 7.23 2.84 -12.27
CA VAL A 7 7.01 4.19 -12.76
C VAL A 7 5.75 4.66 -12.07
N ALA A 8 5.90 5.60 -11.13
CA ALA A 8 4.73 6.29 -10.59
C ALA A 8 3.97 6.92 -11.76
N SER A 9 2.63 6.95 -11.69
CA SER A 9 1.78 7.53 -12.73
C SER A 9 2.16 8.99 -13.06
N ILE A 10 2.90 9.64 -12.17
CA ILE A 10 3.41 10.99 -12.35
C ILE A 10 4.94 10.98 -12.17
N PRO A 11 5.70 11.24 -13.25
CA PRO A 11 7.17 11.28 -13.20
C PRO A 11 7.70 12.32 -12.20
N GLY A 12 8.85 12.03 -11.60
CA GLY A 12 9.61 13.03 -10.82
C GLY A 12 9.08 13.33 -9.41
N ARG A 13 8.17 12.52 -8.85
CA ARG A 13 7.63 12.72 -7.49
C ARG A 13 8.18 11.69 -6.49
N PRO A 14 9.24 12.01 -5.73
CA PRO A 14 9.87 11.05 -4.81
C PRO A 14 9.12 10.88 -3.48
N MET A 15 8.15 11.74 -3.16
CA MET A 15 7.45 11.70 -1.86
C MET A 15 6.52 10.49 -1.70
N MET A 16 6.04 9.91 -2.80
CA MET A 16 5.28 8.68 -2.82
C MET A 16 5.78 7.77 -3.94
N CYS A 17 6.50 6.73 -3.55
CA CYS A 17 6.98 5.73 -4.49
C CYS A 17 5.84 4.78 -4.85
N ALA A 18 5.56 4.62 -6.14
CA ALA A 18 4.74 3.51 -6.59
C ALA A 18 5.47 2.20 -6.27
N THR A 19 4.72 1.15 -5.96
CA THR A 19 5.26 -0.21 -5.79
C THR A 19 4.42 -1.20 -6.59
N ALA A 20 5.07 -2.21 -7.16
CA ALA A 20 4.40 -3.31 -7.84
C ALA A 20 4.45 -4.56 -6.95
N GLY A 21 3.32 -5.26 -6.81
CA GLY A 21 3.22 -6.47 -6.00
C GLY A 21 2.24 -7.48 -6.61
N PRO A 22 2.37 -8.78 -6.27
CA PRO A 22 1.50 -9.81 -6.80
C PRO A 22 0.08 -9.74 -6.22
N MET A 23 -0.90 -10.08 -7.05
CA MET A 23 -2.28 -10.39 -6.61
C MET A 23 -2.57 -11.86 -6.93
N GLY A 24 -3.15 -12.58 -5.96
CA GLY A 24 -3.37 -14.02 -6.07
C GLY A 24 -4.49 -14.49 -5.14
N ARG A 25 -4.95 -15.73 -5.35
CA ARG A 25 -6.07 -16.32 -4.58
C ARG A 25 -5.66 -16.81 -3.20
N ASP A 26 -4.38 -17.08 -3.01
CA ASP A 26 -3.82 -17.65 -1.79
C ASP A 26 -2.43 -17.06 -1.50
N VAL A 27 -2.06 -17.06 -0.22
CA VAL A 27 -0.78 -16.52 0.26
C VAL A 27 0.40 -17.31 -0.30
N HIS A 28 0.24 -18.61 -0.55
CA HIS A 28 1.30 -19.47 -1.10
C HIS A 28 1.76 -18.99 -2.48
N SER A 29 0.82 -18.62 -3.36
CA SER A 29 1.09 -18.07 -4.68
C SER A 29 1.83 -16.72 -4.60
N LEU A 30 1.46 -15.86 -3.65
CA LEU A 30 2.16 -14.58 -3.42
C LEU A 30 3.61 -14.83 -2.99
N VAL A 31 3.83 -15.78 -2.08
CA VAL A 31 5.15 -16.16 -1.59
C VAL A 31 6.01 -16.76 -2.70
N MET A 32 5.43 -17.64 -3.53
CA MET A 32 6.11 -18.21 -4.69
C MET A 32 6.59 -17.12 -5.66
N PHE A 33 5.72 -16.17 -5.98
CA PHE A 33 6.08 -15.03 -6.82
C PHE A 33 7.20 -14.20 -6.20
N MET A 34 7.07 -13.82 -4.93
CA MET A 34 8.08 -12.99 -4.26
C MET A 34 9.45 -13.68 -4.18
N LYS A 35 9.49 -15.01 -3.98
CA LYS A 35 10.73 -15.79 -4.01
C LYS A 35 11.39 -15.82 -5.38
N ALA A 36 10.59 -15.98 -6.44
CA ALA A 36 11.10 -15.97 -7.81
C ALA A 36 11.59 -14.57 -8.22
N LEU A 37 10.94 -13.51 -7.72
CA LEU A 37 11.29 -12.14 -8.03
C LEU A 37 12.54 -11.65 -7.27
N LEU A 38 12.65 -11.96 -5.98
CA LEU A 38 13.73 -11.51 -5.10
C LEU A 38 14.97 -12.42 -5.22
N ASP A 39 15.52 -12.51 -6.42
CA ASP A 39 16.69 -13.32 -6.76
C ASP A 39 17.77 -12.49 -7.48
N LYS A 40 18.98 -13.05 -7.57
CA LYS A 40 20.15 -12.40 -8.16
C LYS A 40 19.90 -11.76 -9.53
N PRO A 41 19.19 -12.39 -10.50
CA PRO A 41 18.94 -11.75 -11.79
C PRO A 41 18.18 -10.43 -11.66
N MET A 42 17.26 -10.29 -10.70
CA MET A 42 16.54 -9.04 -10.44
C MET A 42 17.48 -7.97 -9.89
N PHE A 43 18.28 -8.33 -8.87
CA PHE A 43 19.21 -7.41 -8.23
C PHE A 43 20.31 -6.93 -9.17
N ASP A 44 20.78 -7.80 -10.07
CA ASP A 44 21.78 -7.46 -11.09
C ASP A 44 21.17 -6.59 -12.22
N SER A 45 19.84 -6.69 -12.45
CA SER A 45 19.15 -5.96 -13.51
C SER A 45 18.79 -4.52 -13.14
N ASP A 46 18.47 -4.25 -11.87
CA ASP A 46 18.11 -2.90 -11.40
C ASP A 46 18.87 -2.53 -10.11
N PRO A 47 19.87 -1.62 -10.18
CA PRO A 47 20.68 -1.21 -9.03
C PRO A 47 19.89 -0.38 -8.00
N TYR A 48 18.68 0.07 -8.31
CA TYR A 48 17.79 0.73 -7.34
C TYR A 48 16.99 -0.26 -6.49
N VAL A 49 16.94 -1.53 -6.87
CA VAL A 49 16.32 -2.58 -6.06
C VAL A 49 17.28 -2.96 -4.94
N MET A 50 16.81 -2.88 -3.70
CA MET A 50 17.60 -3.32 -2.56
C MET A 50 17.82 -4.84 -2.64
N PRO A 51 19.06 -5.35 -2.57
CA PRO A 51 19.38 -6.77 -2.73
C PRO A 51 19.04 -7.57 -1.46
N VAL A 52 17.75 -7.61 -1.13
CA VAL A 52 17.22 -8.33 0.04
C VAL A 52 16.52 -9.60 -0.46
N PRO A 53 17.17 -10.77 -0.36
CA PRO A 53 16.54 -12.02 -0.75
C PRO A 53 15.37 -12.38 0.16
N PHE A 54 14.47 -13.20 -0.35
CA PHE A 54 13.37 -13.74 0.46
C PHE A 54 13.92 -14.65 1.57
N ARG A 55 13.58 -14.35 2.82
CA ARG A 55 14.04 -15.08 4.01
C ARG A 55 13.01 -16.12 4.46
N ASP A 56 13.20 -17.35 4.00
CA ASP A 56 12.32 -18.49 4.29
C ASP A 56 12.21 -18.77 5.79
N GLU A 57 13.30 -18.58 6.53
CA GLU A 57 13.39 -18.75 7.97
C GLU A 57 12.47 -17.80 8.74
N ILE A 58 12.35 -16.55 8.30
CA ILE A 58 11.42 -15.58 8.90
C ILE A 58 9.99 -15.93 8.53
N PHE A 59 9.75 -16.24 7.25
CA PHE A 59 8.41 -16.55 6.76
C PHE A 59 7.81 -17.81 7.42
N ARG A 60 8.62 -18.85 7.67
CA ARG A 60 8.19 -20.11 8.26
C ARG A 60 8.17 -20.09 9.79
N SER A 61 8.60 -19.01 10.42
CA SER A 61 8.60 -18.89 11.88
C SER A 61 7.18 -19.03 12.43
N THR A 62 7.04 -19.82 13.49
CA THR A 62 5.79 -20.02 14.23
C THR A 62 5.81 -19.35 15.60
N GLU A 63 6.79 -18.49 15.85
CA GLU A 63 6.93 -17.78 17.12
C GLU A 63 5.70 -16.90 17.39
N PRO A 64 5.23 -16.83 18.65
CA PRO A 64 4.16 -15.92 19.03
C PRO A 64 4.49 -14.47 18.63
N LEU A 65 3.52 -13.80 18.00
CA LEU A 65 3.67 -12.44 17.49
C LEU A 65 3.01 -11.45 18.43
N THR A 66 3.57 -10.24 18.54
CA THR A 66 2.85 -9.09 19.09
C THR A 66 2.27 -8.28 17.94
N ILE A 67 0.94 -8.24 17.84
CA ILE A 67 0.22 -7.66 16.70
C ILE A 67 -0.55 -6.43 17.18
N GLY A 68 -0.22 -5.27 16.62
CA GLY A 68 -1.01 -4.05 16.77
C GLY A 68 -2.30 -4.13 15.95
N TYR A 69 -3.44 -3.76 16.52
CA TYR A 69 -4.71 -3.73 15.79
C TYR A 69 -5.54 -2.48 16.13
N TYR A 70 -6.37 -2.04 15.18
CA TYR A 70 -7.40 -1.02 15.35
C TYR A 70 -8.66 -1.40 14.58
N GLU A 71 -9.82 -0.98 15.09
CA GLU A 71 -11.11 -1.14 14.39
C GLU A 71 -11.53 0.12 13.63
N THR A 72 -10.99 1.27 14.05
CA THR A 72 -11.19 2.58 13.43
C THR A 72 -9.89 3.37 13.53
N ASP A 73 -9.58 4.12 12.49
CA ASP A 73 -8.46 5.05 12.46
C ASP A 73 -8.86 6.44 13.01
N GLY A 74 -10.14 6.63 13.36
CA GLY A 74 -10.70 7.88 13.86
C GLY A 74 -11.02 8.92 12.77
N PHE A 75 -10.76 8.60 11.50
CA PHE A 75 -10.99 9.48 10.35
C PHE A 75 -12.00 8.90 9.38
N PHE A 76 -11.84 7.63 9.00
CA PHE A 76 -12.77 6.89 8.16
C PHE A 76 -13.55 5.89 9.01
N ASP A 77 -14.86 6.10 9.10
CA ASP A 77 -15.73 5.14 9.76
C ASP A 77 -15.76 3.81 9.00
N ALA A 78 -15.15 2.78 9.58
CA ALA A 78 -15.17 1.44 9.02
C ALA A 78 -16.61 0.89 8.97
N LEU A 79 -16.97 0.25 7.85
CA LEU A 79 -18.26 -0.43 7.71
C LEU A 79 -18.44 -1.50 8.80
N PRO A 80 -19.69 -1.78 9.24
CA PRO A 80 -19.94 -2.79 10.28
C PRO A 80 -19.39 -4.18 9.93
N CYS A 81 -19.38 -4.54 8.64
CA CYS A 81 -18.79 -5.80 8.18
C CYS A 81 -17.26 -5.83 8.36
N CYS A 82 -16.56 -4.73 8.10
CA CYS A 82 -15.11 -4.60 8.29
C CYS A 82 -14.75 -4.71 9.77
N ARG A 83 -15.45 -3.98 10.66
CA ARG A 83 -15.26 -4.06 12.12
C ARG A 83 -15.43 -5.49 12.64
N ARG A 84 -16.48 -6.17 12.18
CA ARG A 84 -16.74 -7.58 12.53
C ARG A 84 -15.61 -8.52 12.09
N VAL A 85 -15.06 -8.35 10.89
CA VAL A 85 -13.97 -9.20 10.38
C VAL A 85 -12.68 -8.98 11.17
N VAL A 86 -12.35 -7.72 11.48
CA VAL A 86 -11.18 -7.40 12.32
C VAL A 86 -11.33 -8.02 13.71
N SER A 87 -12.48 -7.82 14.36
CA SER A 87 -12.76 -8.36 15.70
C SER A 87 -12.71 -9.90 15.74
N LYS A 88 -13.28 -10.58 14.73
CA LYS A 88 -13.20 -12.05 14.61
C LYS A 88 -11.76 -12.52 14.40
N THR A 89 -11.00 -11.84 13.54
CA THR A 89 -9.59 -12.18 13.27
C THR A 89 -8.74 -12.01 14.52
N LYS A 90 -9.00 -10.94 15.29
CA LYS A 90 -8.37 -10.73 16.60
C LYS A 90 -8.55 -11.95 17.50
N GLN A 91 -9.79 -12.39 17.71
CA GLN A 91 -10.09 -13.50 18.61
C GLN A 91 -9.40 -14.80 18.17
N LEU A 92 -9.37 -15.08 16.86
CA LEU A 92 -8.70 -16.27 16.31
C LEU A 92 -7.19 -16.22 16.52
N LEU A 93 -6.57 -15.05 16.38
CA LEU A 93 -5.13 -14.88 16.62
C LEU A 93 -4.79 -14.99 18.12
N GLU A 94 -5.62 -14.45 19.01
CA GLU A 94 -5.46 -14.62 20.46
C GLU A 94 -5.58 -16.09 20.87
N GLN A 95 -6.56 -16.82 20.30
CA GLN A 95 -6.72 -18.27 20.52
C GLN A 95 -5.54 -19.10 19.99
N ALA A 96 -4.89 -18.64 18.91
CA ALA A 96 -3.68 -19.26 18.38
C ALA A 96 -2.41 -18.93 19.19
N GLY A 97 -2.51 -18.12 20.26
CA GLY A 97 -1.41 -17.81 21.17
C GLY A 97 -0.65 -16.51 20.84
N HIS A 98 -1.13 -15.70 19.89
CA HIS A 98 -0.52 -14.38 19.61
C HIS A 98 -1.00 -13.33 20.61
N ARG A 99 -0.16 -12.31 20.85
CA ARG A 99 -0.49 -11.18 21.72
C ARG A 99 -1.04 -10.03 20.87
N LEU A 100 -2.30 -9.66 21.07
CA LEU A 100 -2.91 -8.54 20.37
C LEU A 100 -2.96 -7.29 21.24
N VAL A 101 -2.53 -6.17 20.69
CA VAL A 101 -2.40 -4.89 21.39
C VAL A 101 -3.21 -3.83 20.65
N PRO A 102 -4.14 -3.13 21.31
CA PRO A 102 -4.79 -1.96 20.71
C PRO A 102 -3.73 -0.93 20.30
N PHE A 103 -3.75 -0.51 19.05
CA PHE A 103 -2.79 0.44 18.49
C PHE A 103 -3.54 1.52 17.73
N GLN A 104 -3.42 2.78 18.15
CA GLN A 104 -3.96 3.91 17.41
C GLN A 104 -2.84 4.52 16.55
N PRO A 105 -3.00 4.56 15.22
CA PRO A 105 -2.09 5.32 14.37
C PRO A 105 -2.05 6.81 14.79
N PRO A 106 -0.86 7.43 14.83
CA PRO A 106 -0.75 8.84 15.18
C PRO A 106 -1.28 9.73 14.06
N ASP A 107 -2.04 10.77 14.43
CA ASP A 107 -2.47 11.90 13.60
C ASP A 107 -2.84 11.57 12.15
N ILE A 108 -3.90 10.75 11.99
CA ILE A 108 -4.45 10.40 10.69
C ILE A 108 -4.93 11.62 9.87
N PRO A 109 -5.58 12.66 10.46
CA PRO A 109 -5.94 13.85 9.69
C PRO A 109 -4.74 14.53 9.04
N LEU A 110 -3.62 14.67 9.76
CA LEU A 110 -2.39 15.21 9.19
C LEU A 110 -1.84 14.28 8.10
N ALA A 111 -1.79 12.96 8.35
CA ALA A 111 -1.32 12.01 7.36
C ALA A 111 -2.11 12.08 6.05
N VAL A 112 -3.45 12.12 6.11
CA VAL A 112 -4.32 12.27 4.94
C VAL A 112 -4.07 13.60 4.23
N SER A 113 -3.94 14.71 4.98
CA SER A 113 -3.63 16.03 4.42
C SER A 113 -2.29 16.03 3.67
N LEU A 114 -1.25 15.41 4.26
CA LEU A 114 0.06 15.28 3.64
C LEU A 114 0.03 14.40 2.39
N ILE A 115 -0.70 13.28 2.42
CA ILE A 115 -0.88 12.40 1.26
C ILE A 115 -1.52 13.17 0.11
N VAL A 116 -2.65 13.86 0.34
CA VAL A 116 -3.33 14.65 -0.69
C VAL A 116 -2.40 15.73 -1.25
N ARG A 117 -1.72 16.50 -0.41
CA ARG A 117 -0.77 17.55 -0.86
C ARG A 117 0.40 16.96 -1.64
N SER A 118 0.91 15.81 -1.24
CA SER A 118 1.99 15.12 -1.97
C SER A 118 1.54 14.58 -3.34
N CYS A 119 0.25 14.28 -3.51
CA CYS A 119 -0.36 13.94 -4.80
C CYS A 119 -0.53 15.15 -5.74
N VAL A 120 -0.48 16.40 -5.26
CA VAL A 120 -0.70 17.62 -6.07
C VAL A 120 0.33 18.71 -5.79
N VAL A 121 1.61 18.34 -5.77
CA VAL A 121 2.72 19.30 -5.51
C VAL A 121 2.79 20.44 -6.52
N ASP A 122 2.30 20.22 -7.74
CA ASP A 122 2.21 21.19 -8.83
C ASP A 122 0.78 21.76 -8.99
N GLY A 123 -0.07 21.61 -7.97
CA GLY A 123 -1.48 21.98 -8.04
C GLY A 123 -2.31 21.07 -8.95
N GLY A 124 -1.81 19.88 -9.31
CA GLY A 124 -2.52 18.93 -10.18
C GLY A 124 -2.32 19.16 -11.67
N GLN A 125 -1.58 20.20 -12.07
CA GLN A 125 -1.41 20.61 -13.47
C GLN A 125 -0.99 19.46 -14.39
N TYR A 126 0.00 18.64 -13.98
CA TYR A 126 0.42 17.50 -14.78
C TYR A 126 -0.73 16.53 -15.09
N ILE A 127 -1.57 16.22 -14.10
CA ILE A 127 -2.70 15.29 -14.26
C ILE A 127 -3.75 15.91 -15.17
N ILE A 128 -4.04 17.20 -14.99
CA ILE A 128 -5.00 17.96 -15.80
C ILE A 128 -4.58 17.95 -17.27
N ASP A 129 -3.30 18.20 -17.54
CA ASP A 129 -2.75 18.20 -18.91
C ASP A 129 -2.83 16.81 -19.55
N GLN A 130 -2.62 15.74 -18.79
CA GLN A 130 -2.75 14.36 -19.29
C GLN A 130 -4.20 13.95 -19.56
N LEU A 131 -5.16 14.55 -18.88
CA LEU A 131 -6.59 14.30 -19.07
C LEU A 131 -7.26 15.35 -19.99
N ALA A 132 -6.47 16.26 -20.57
CA ALA A 132 -6.99 17.26 -21.49
C ALA A 132 -7.73 16.57 -22.64
N ASP A 133 -8.95 17.02 -22.90
CA ASP A 133 -9.85 16.52 -23.94
C ASP A 133 -10.39 15.08 -23.74
N ASP A 134 -10.19 14.45 -22.58
CA ASP A 134 -10.76 13.13 -22.25
C ASP A 134 -12.12 13.25 -21.53
N LEU A 135 -12.96 12.21 -21.65
CA LEU A 135 -14.22 12.12 -20.93
C LEU A 135 -13.95 11.72 -19.47
N VAL A 136 -14.36 12.58 -18.54
CA VAL A 136 -14.29 12.25 -17.11
C VAL A 136 -15.38 11.22 -16.78
N ASP A 137 -14.96 9.97 -16.57
CA ASP A 137 -15.87 8.94 -16.10
C ASP A 137 -16.47 9.32 -14.74
N PRO A 138 -17.79 9.14 -14.52
CA PRO A 138 -18.43 9.44 -13.25
C PRO A 138 -17.73 8.83 -12.01
N CYS A 139 -17.09 7.67 -12.14
CA CYS A 139 -16.40 7.01 -11.04
C CYS A 139 -15.15 7.74 -10.55
N VAL A 140 -14.49 8.54 -11.40
CA VAL A 140 -13.29 9.31 -11.06
C VAL A 140 -13.56 10.79 -10.82
N ARG A 141 -14.81 11.23 -10.97
CA ARG A 141 -15.20 12.64 -10.87
C ARG A 141 -14.76 13.31 -9.55
N LEU A 142 -14.85 12.59 -8.43
CA LEU A 142 -14.42 13.13 -7.13
C LEU A 142 -12.91 13.39 -7.09
N ILE A 143 -12.13 12.46 -7.63
CA ILE A 143 -10.67 12.56 -7.71
C ILE A 143 -10.27 13.68 -8.66
N HIS A 144 -10.96 13.82 -9.80
CA HIS A 144 -10.78 14.93 -10.73
C HIS A 144 -11.05 16.28 -10.05
N ILE A 145 -12.15 16.42 -9.29
CA ILE A 145 -12.42 17.66 -8.54
C ILE A 145 -11.30 17.94 -7.53
N LEU A 146 -10.86 16.92 -6.78
CA LEU A 146 -9.81 17.06 -5.78
C LEU A 146 -8.47 17.54 -6.39
N TYR A 147 -8.17 17.11 -7.61
CA TYR A 147 -6.95 17.52 -8.33
C TYR A 147 -7.07 18.85 -9.08
N CYS A 148 -8.29 19.32 -9.37
CA CYS A 148 -8.54 20.55 -10.11
C CYS A 148 -8.94 21.74 -9.23
N THR A 149 -9.11 21.55 -7.92
CA THR A 149 -9.31 22.66 -6.98
C THR A 149 -7.97 23.35 -6.65
N PRO A 150 -7.89 24.69 -6.74
CA PRO A 150 -6.65 25.46 -6.52
C PRO A 150 -6.15 25.41 -5.07
#